data_AF-A0A9X3KEQ9-F1
#
_entry.id   AF-A0A9X3KEQ9-F1
#
_cell.length_a   1.000
_cell.length_b   1.000
_cell.length_c   1.000
_cell.angle_alpha   90.00
_cell.angle_beta   90.00
_cell.angle_gamma   90.00
#
_symmetry.space_group_name_H-M   'P 1'
#
loop_
_entity.id
_entity.type
_entity.pdbx_description
1 polymer ?
#
loop_
_entity_poly.entity_id
_entity_poly.type
_entity_poly.pdbx_seq_one_letter_code
_entity_poly.pdbx_strand_id
1 'polypeptide(L)'
;MRSLYAFFVSVPVVLALSGLSPAGAEERTWIFSGAELKQAIEGKLAPEVSDPEMRRLVSVAKSSAYIAGVADLTSGSDWCGAGAVAPHELTDRIYTYLGDLPAEKLDEQAATLVREALKVSFPCEQKSN
;
A
#
# COMPACT_ATOMS: atom_id res chain seq x y z
N MET A 1 37.79 32.36 -59.41
CA MET A 1 37.47 31.01 -58.90
C MET A 1 38.67 30.46 -58.15
N ARG A 2 38.72 30.58 -56.82
CA ARG A 2 39.65 29.85 -55.95
C ARG A 2 38.95 29.72 -54.59
N SER A 3 38.39 28.54 -54.35
CA SER A 3 37.64 28.23 -53.13
C SER A 3 38.62 27.74 -52.06
N LEU A 4 38.65 28.43 -50.92
CA LEU A 4 39.34 28.02 -49.70
C LEU A 4 38.36 27.14 -48.90
N TYR A 5 38.63 25.84 -48.78
CA TYR A 5 37.88 24.96 -47.89
C TYR A 5 38.52 24.98 -46.49
N ALA A 6 37.85 25.63 -45.54
CA ALA A 6 38.14 25.53 -44.12
C ALA A 6 37.60 24.18 -43.60
N PHE A 7 38.50 23.31 -43.13
CA PHE A 7 38.14 22.10 -42.41
C PHE A 7 37.69 22.48 -40.99
N PHE A 8 36.37 22.44 -40.74
CA PHE A 8 35.83 22.43 -39.37
C PHE A 8 35.77 20.97 -38.89
N VAL A 9 36.66 20.60 -37.97
CA VAL A 9 36.58 19.33 -37.24
C VAL A 9 35.60 19.53 -36.08
N SER A 10 34.39 18.99 -36.21
CA SER A 10 33.39 18.97 -35.14
C SER A 10 33.75 17.88 -34.12
N VAL A 11 34.08 18.27 -32.89
CA VAL A 11 34.23 17.35 -31.76
C VAL A 11 32.82 17.09 -31.18
N PRO A 12 32.35 15.83 -31.08
CA PRO A 12 31.07 15.57 -30.46
C PRO A 12 31.24 15.63 -28.93
N VAL A 13 30.53 16.56 -28.29
CA VAL A 13 30.34 16.57 -26.84
C VAL A 13 29.38 15.45 -26.49
N VAL A 14 29.89 14.38 -25.87
CA VAL A 14 29.07 13.29 -25.35
C VAL A 14 28.44 13.77 -24.05
N LEU A 15 27.17 14.21 -24.11
CA LEU A 15 26.36 14.42 -22.92
C LEU A 15 26.04 13.06 -22.29
N ALA A 16 26.77 12.73 -21.22
CA ALA A 16 26.41 11.62 -20.35
C ALA A 16 25.10 11.98 -19.66
N LEU A 17 23.98 11.41 -20.12
CA LEU A 17 22.75 11.35 -19.34
C LEU A 17 23.01 10.40 -18.16
N SER A 18 23.45 10.98 -17.04
CA SER A 18 23.35 10.33 -15.74
C SER A 18 21.88 10.01 -15.52
N GLY A 19 21.54 8.71 -15.54
CA GLY A 19 20.19 8.22 -15.32
C GLY A 19 19.66 8.80 -14.00
N LEU A 20 18.51 9.46 -14.07
CA LEU A 20 17.65 9.61 -12.91
C LEU A 20 17.15 8.19 -12.59
N SER A 21 17.88 7.50 -11.71
CA SER A 21 17.30 6.36 -11.00
C SER A 21 16.05 6.88 -10.28
N PRO A 22 14.89 6.20 -10.39
CA PRO A 22 13.76 6.55 -9.56
C PRO A 22 14.17 6.33 -8.11
N ALA A 23 14.46 7.42 -7.40
CA ALA A 23 14.61 7.42 -5.97
C ALA A 23 13.22 7.10 -5.39
N GLY A 24 13.01 5.87 -4.94
CA GLY A 24 11.76 5.49 -4.28
C GLY A 24 11.34 4.03 -4.38
N ALA A 25 11.94 3.20 -5.23
CA ALA A 25 11.72 1.76 -5.15
C ALA A 25 12.68 1.17 -4.10
N GLU A 26 12.41 1.39 -2.81
CA GLU A 26 12.91 0.45 -1.80
C GLU A 26 12.50 -0.96 -2.24
N GLU A 27 13.40 -1.94 -2.11
CA GLU A 27 13.17 -3.31 -2.53
C GLU A 27 12.02 -3.90 -1.69
N ARG A 28 10.80 -3.73 -2.19
CA ARG A 28 9.57 -4.17 -1.52
C ARG A 28 9.64 -5.66 -1.22
N THR A 29 9.46 -6.00 0.05
CA THR A 29 9.42 -7.40 0.53
C THR A 29 8.02 -7.87 0.93
N TRP A 30 7.04 -6.97 1.00
CA TRP A 30 5.67 -7.26 1.45
C TRP A 30 4.72 -7.63 0.31
N ILE A 31 3.76 -8.51 0.61
CA ILE A 31 2.73 -8.99 -0.34
C ILE A 31 1.67 -7.91 -0.62
N PHE A 32 1.23 -7.17 0.39
CA PHE A 32 0.25 -6.08 0.25
C PHE A 32 0.83 -4.78 0.81
N SER A 33 0.74 -3.69 0.06
CA SER A 33 0.90 -2.33 0.58
C SER A 33 -0.42 -1.79 1.14
N GLY A 34 -0.36 -0.71 1.93
CA GLY A 34 -1.54 0.00 2.40
C GLY A 34 -2.48 0.44 1.25
N ALA A 35 -1.89 0.93 0.15
CA ALA A 35 -2.64 1.35 -1.04
C ALA A 35 -3.39 0.19 -1.70
N GLU A 36 -2.75 -0.98 -1.82
CA GLU A 36 -3.37 -2.17 -2.39
C GLU A 36 -4.48 -2.73 -1.49
N LEU A 37 -4.26 -2.75 -0.17
CA LEU A 37 -5.30 -3.15 0.77
C LEU A 37 -6.52 -2.21 0.67
N LYS A 38 -6.29 -0.89 0.59
CA LYS A 38 -7.37 0.08 0.37
C LYS A 38 -8.12 -0.18 -0.92
N GLN A 39 -7.43 -0.43 -2.03
CA GLN A 39 -8.05 -0.79 -3.31
C GLN A 39 -8.84 -2.11 -3.21
N ALA A 40 -8.36 -3.09 -2.45
CA ALA A 40 -9.06 -4.35 -2.22
C ALA A 40 -10.39 -4.13 -1.46
N ILE A 41 -10.37 -3.30 -0.41
CA ILE A 41 -11.58 -2.90 0.33
C ILE A 41 -12.59 -2.19 -0.59
N GLU A 42 -12.09 -1.34 -1.50
CA GLU A 42 -12.92 -0.66 -2.51
C GLU A 42 -13.42 -1.57 -3.64
N GLY A 43 -13.06 -2.86 -3.64
CA GLY A 43 -13.52 -3.83 -4.63
C GLY A 43 -12.70 -3.86 -5.94
N LYS A 44 -11.47 -3.33 -5.93
CA LYS A 44 -10.69 -3.03 -7.15
C LYS A 44 -9.40 -3.85 -7.32
N LEU A 45 -9.11 -4.81 -6.43
CA LEU A 45 -7.85 -5.58 -6.41
C LEU A 45 -8.00 -7.05 -6.87
N ALA A 46 -8.53 -7.23 -8.08
CA ALA A 46 -8.58 -8.54 -8.74
C ALA A 46 -8.57 -8.38 -10.28
N PRO A 47 -7.50 -7.81 -10.87
CA PRO A 47 -7.42 -7.57 -12.32
C PRO A 47 -7.60 -8.83 -13.17
N GLU A 48 -7.33 -10.00 -12.60
CA GLU A 48 -7.51 -11.31 -13.22
C GLU A 48 -8.99 -11.71 -13.43
N VAL A 49 -9.93 -11.03 -12.77
CA VAL A 49 -11.36 -11.37 -12.82
C VAL A 49 -12.11 -10.46 -13.81
N SER A 50 -12.63 -11.04 -14.88
CA SER A 50 -13.32 -10.29 -15.94
C SER A 50 -14.69 -9.75 -15.54
N ASP A 51 -15.52 -10.54 -14.85
CA ASP A 51 -16.84 -10.10 -14.42
C ASP A 51 -16.73 -9.02 -13.31
N PRO A 52 -17.38 -7.84 -13.45
CA PRO A 52 -17.22 -6.74 -12.50
C PRO A 52 -17.67 -7.06 -11.07
N GLU A 53 -18.79 -7.78 -10.89
CA GLU A 53 -19.29 -8.10 -9.55
C GLU A 53 -18.45 -9.18 -8.89
N MET A 54 -17.98 -10.17 -9.66
CA MET A 54 -17.02 -11.16 -9.18
C MET A 54 -15.68 -10.50 -8.83
N ARG A 55 -15.23 -9.50 -9.59
CA ARG A 55 -14.01 -8.74 -9.27
C ARG A 55 -14.15 -8.03 -7.94
N ARG A 56 -15.29 -7.37 -7.73
CA ARG A 56 -15.61 -6.72 -6.45
C ARG A 56 -15.61 -7.73 -5.31
N LEU A 57 -16.31 -8.87 -5.48
CA LEU A 57 -16.39 -9.94 -4.49
C LEU A 57 -15.01 -10.51 -4.13
N VAL A 58 -14.19 -10.87 -5.12
CA VAL A 58 -12.85 -11.43 -4.90
C VAL A 58 -11.94 -10.41 -4.21
N SER A 59 -12.02 -9.13 -4.59
CA SER A 59 -11.23 -8.07 -3.98
C SER A 59 -11.56 -7.89 -2.49
N VAL A 60 -12.85 -7.80 -2.14
CA VAL A 60 -13.26 -7.64 -0.74
C VAL A 60 -13.00 -8.91 0.08
N ALA A 61 -13.02 -10.09 -0.54
CA ALA A 61 -12.61 -11.33 0.10
C ALA A 61 -11.12 -11.32 0.45
N LYS A 62 -10.25 -10.86 -0.46
CA LYS A 62 -8.80 -10.68 -0.20
C LYS A 62 -8.57 -9.73 0.98
N SER A 63 -9.21 -8.55 0.99
CA SER A 63 -9.02 -7.60 2.09
C SER A 63 -9.53 -8.14 3.42
N SER A 64 -10.71 -8.77 3.43
CA SER A 64 -11.31 -9.32 4.65
C SER A 64 -10.42 -10.42 5.25
N ALA A 65 -9.90 -11.32 4.42
CA ALA A 65 -9.00 -12.39 4.87
C ALA A 65 -7.66 -11.84 5.36
N TYR A 66 -7.09 -10.85 4.67
CA TYR A 66 -5.84 -10.20 5.10
C TYR A 66 -6.00 -9.52 6.47
N ILE A 67 -7.07 -8.75 6.64
CA ILE A 67 -7.41 -8.08 7.89
C ILE A 67 -7.62 -9.09 9.01
N ALA A 68 -8.39 -10.16 8.77
CA ALA A 68 -8.64 -11.21 9.75
C ALA A 68 -7.33 -11.86 10.23
N GLY A 69 -6.39 -12.15 9.33
CA GLY A 69 -5.09 -12.71 9.71
C GLY A 69 -4.28 -11.83 10.66
N VAL A 70 -4.26 -10.51 10.43
CA VAL A 70 -3.60 -9.55 11.34
C VAL A 70 -4.38 -9.42 12.65
N ALA A 71 -5.71 -9.32 12.57
CA ALA A 71 -6.59 -9.15 13.73
C ALA A 71 -6.48 -10.35 14.69
N ASP A 72 -6.55 -11.58 14.17
CA ASP A 72 -6.41 -12.81 14.96
C ASP A 72 -5.05 -12.90 15.65
N LEU A 73 -3.96 -12.55 14.93
CA LEU A 73 -2.60 -12.58 15.48
C LEU A 73 -2.36 -11.57 16.60
N THR A 74 -3.05 -10.42 16.55
CA THR A 74 -2.79 -9.26 17.41
C THR A 74 -3.88 -9.00 18.46
N SER A 75 -4.92 -9.84 18.49
CA SER A 75 -6.01 -9.76 19.45
C SER A 75 -5.55 -10.06 20.88
N GLY A 76 -5.96 -9.21 21.82
CA GLY A 76 -5.62 -9.30 23.24
C GLY A 76 -4.27 -8.71 23.62
N SER A 77 -3.49 -8.21 22.65
CA SER A 77 -2.22 -7.51 22.88
C SER A 77 -2.24 -6.10 22.31
N ASP A 78 -2.35 -5.95 20.98
CA ASP A 78 -2.35 -4.64 20.32
C ASP A 78 -3.75 -4.02 20.28
N TRP A 79 -4.79 -4.85 20.21
CA TRP A 79 -6.20 -4.44 20.20
C TRP A 79 -7.07 -5.44 20.96
N CYS A 80 -8.24 -5.01 21.42
CA CYS A 80 -9.15 -5.81 22.24
C CYS A 80 -10.59 -5.76 21.71
N GLY A 81 -11.39 -6.79 22.03
CA GLY A 81 -12.81 -6.86 21.63
C GLY A 81 -13.13 -7.87 20.53
N ALA A 82 -12.22 -8.78 20.17
CA ALA A 82 -12.43 -9.77 19.11
C ALA A 82 -13.69 -10.64 19.24
N GLY A 83 -14.20 -10.85 20.46
CA GLY A 83 -15.46 -11.58 20.69
C GLY A 83 -16.74 -10.73 20.60
N ALA A 84 -16.62 -9.41 20.45
CA ALA A 84 -17.75 -8.47 20.49
C ALA A 84 -17.83 -7.55 19.25
N VAL A 85 -16.71 -7.27 18.60
CA VAL A 85 -16.63 -6.44 17.39
C VAL A 85 -16.86 -7.31 16.16
N ALA A 86 -17.82 -6.93 15.31
CA ALA A 86 -18.08 -7.68 14.09
C ALA A 86 -16.95 -7.52 13.05
N PRO A 87 -16.63 -8.54 12.23
CA PRO A 87 -15.53 -8.45 11.26
C PRO A 87 -15.62 -7.29 10.26
N HIS A 88 -16.84 -6.89 9.87
CA HIS A 88 -17.05 -5.77 8.96
C HIS A 88 -16.75 -4.42 9.62
N GLU A 89 -16.91 -4.30 10.94
CA GLU A 89 -16.52 -3.08 11.68
C GLU A 89 -15.00 -2.91 11.70
N LEU A 90 -14.23 -4.00 11.78
CA LEU A 90 -12.76 -3.93 11.63
C LEU A 90 -12.39 -3.31 10.28
N THR A 91 -13.01 -3.82 9.21
CA THR A 91 -12.78 -3.33 7.84
C THR A 91 -13.13 -1.85 7.70
N ASP A 92 -14.25 -1.41 8.27
CA ASP A 92 -14.69 -0.01 8.26
C ASP A 92 -13.68 0.93 8.94
N ARG A 93 -13.20 0.55 10.14
CA ARG A 93 -12.21 1.34 10.88
C ARG A 93 -10.86 1.39 10.16
N ILE A 94 -10.43 0.28 9.58
CA ILE A 94 -9.19 0.20 8.81
C ILE A 94 -9.29 1.05 7.55
N TYR A 95 -10.41 1.00 6.82
CA TYR A 95 -10.61 1.84 5.64
C TYR A 95 -10.56 3.33 5.96
N THR A 96 -11.21 3.74 7.06
CA THR A 96 -11.16 5.13 7.55
C THR A 96 -9.72 5.53 7.87
N TYR A 97 -9.00 4.71 8.64
CA TYR A 97 -7.60 4.97 8.99
C TYR A 97 -6.70 5.12 7.74
N LEU A 98 -6.80 4.20 6.77
CA LEU A 98 -6.07 4.29 5.49
C LEU A 98 -6.53 5.48 4.62
N GLY A 99 -7.73 6.02 4.87
CA GLY A 99 -8.24 7.25 4.26
C GLY A 99 -7.53 8.50 4.78
N ASP A 100 -7.13 8.50 6.05
CA ASP A 100 -6.55 9.65 6.75
C ASP A 100 -5.01 9.73 6.61
N LEU A 101 -4.36 8.66 6.15
CA LEU A 101 -2.91 8.61 5.94
C LEU A 101 -2.47 9.42 4.70
N PRO A 102 -1.26 10.03 4.73
CA PRO A 102 -0.65 10.59 3.54
C PRO A 102 -0.30 9.48 2.52
N ALA A 103 -0.22 9.83 1.24
CA ALA A 103 -0.06 8.85 0.16
C ALA A 103 1.22 8.01 0.30
N GLU A 104 2.32 8.62 0.75
CA GLU A 104 3.61 7.97 0.93
C GLU A 104 3.55 6.89 2.02
N LYS A 105 2.72 7.08 3.05
CA LYS A 105 2.50 6.08 4.10
C LYS A 105 1.77 4.85 3.58
N LEU A 106 0.95 4.99 2.53
CA LEU A 106 0.23 3.87 1.93
C LEU A 106 1.13 2.94 1.12
N ASP A 107 2.36 3.34 0.81
CA ASP A 107 3.34 2.47 0.15
C ASP A 107 3.98 1.45 1.11
N GLU A 108 3.86 1.67 2.42
CA GLU A 108 4.33 0.75 3.47
C GLU A 108 3.52 -0.57 3.52
N GLN A 109 4.04 -1.59 4.21
CA GLN A 109 3.37 -2.88 4.34
C GLN A 109 1.99 -2.76 5.02
N ALA A 110 0.96 -3.39 4.45
CA ALA A 110 -0.40 -3.24 4.95
C ALA A 110 -0.59 -3.78 6.38
N ALA A 111 0.13 -4.84 6.77
CA ALA A 111 -0.06 -5.47 8.08
C ALA A 111 0.28 -4.54 9.26
N THR A 112 1.31 -3.69 9.15
CA THR A 112 1.63 -2.72 10.20
C THR A 112 0.56 -1.66 10.32
N LEU A 113 0.07 -1.14 9.18
CA LEU A 113 -1.00 -0.15 9.13
C LEU A 113 -2.33 -0.71 9.67
N VAL A 114 -2.66 -1.96 9.37
CA VAL A 114 -3.83 -2.65 9.94
C VAL A 114 -3.71 -2.74 11.47
N ARG A 115 -2.55 -3.19 11.98
CA ARG A 115 -2.32 -3.26 13.43
C ARG A 115 -2.43 -1.89 14.09
N GLU A 116 -1.88 -0.85 13.47
CA GLU A 116 -1.99 0.54 13.96
C GLU A 116 -3.46 1.01 14.00
N ALA A 117 -4.22 0.76 12.94
CA ALA A 117 -5.64 1.09 12.88
C ALA A 117 -6.46 0.38 13.97
N LEU A 118 -6.21 -0.92 14.18
CA LEU A 118 -6.87 -1.72 15.21
C LEU A 118 -6.55 -1.18 16.61
N LYS A 119 -5.28 -0.87 16.89
CA LYS A 119 -4.83 -0.30 18.16
C LYS A 119 -5.49 1.04 18.48
N VAL A 120 -5.65 1.91 17.48
CA VAL A 120 -6.30 3.22 17.64
C VAL A 120 -7.81 3.07 17.82
N SER A 121 -8.44 2.15 17.09
CA SER A 121 -9.90 2.01 17.06
C SER A 121 -10.46 1.18 18.22
N PHE A 122 -9.70 0.20 18.69
CA PHE A 122 -10.11 -0.78 19.70
C PHE A 122 -8.99 -1.00 20.73
N PRO A 123 -8.59 0.05 21.47
CA PRO A 123 -7.49 -0.04 22.41
C PRO A 123 -7.82 -1.04 23.53
N CYS A 124 -6.81 -1.81 23.94
CA CYS A 124 -6.91 -2.58 25.18
C CYS A 124 -6.87 -1.64 26.39
N GLU A 125 -7.77 -1.84 27.35
CA GLU A 125 -7.72 -1.12 28.62
C GLU A 125 -6.40 -1.41 29.34
N GLN A 126 -5.73 -0.36 29.82
CA GLN A 126 -4.64 -0.56 30.77
C GLN A 126 -5.25 -1.05 32.08
N LYS A 127 -4.82 -2.21 32.58
CA LYS A 127 -5.15 -2.61 33.95
C LYS A 127 -4.66 -1.50 34.88
N SER A 128 -5.59 -0.77 35.50
CA SER A 128 -5.28 0.04 36.68
C SER A 128 -4.82 -0.93 37.76
N ASN A 129 -3.55 -0.85 38.15
CA ASN A 129 -3.05 -1.46 39.38
C ASN A 129 -3.65 -0.75 40.60
#